data_AF-A0A2A7UCP2-F1
#
_entry.id   AF-A0A2A7UCP2-F1
#
_cell.length_a   1.000
_cell.length_b   1.000
_cell.length_c   1.000
_cell.angle_alpha   90.00
_cell.angle_beta   90.00
_cell.angle_gamma   90.00
#
_symmetry.space_group_name_H-M   'P 1'
#
loop_
_entity.id
_entity.type
_entity.pdbx_description
1 polymer ?
#
loop_
_entity_poly.entity_id
_entity_poly.type
_entity_poly.pdbx_seq_one_letter_code
_entity_poly.pdbx_strand_id
1 'polypeptide(L)' 'MQVGDLVRVTESGISVFRIVQIDGEQAFIEASELPEDAPGRYPFPVPLSRLVPADAAERPGSGE' A
#
# COMPACT_ATOMS: atom_id res chain seq x y z
N MET A 1 4.10 8.86 -1.75
CA MET A 1 3.84 7.85 -0.72
C MET A 1 4.22 8.43 0.62
N GLN A 2 3.24 8.54 1.50
CA GLN A 2 3.39 9.06 2.86
C GLN A 2 2.44 8.32 3.80
N VAL A 3 2.62 8.50 5.11
CA VAL A 3 1.67 7.96 6.10
C VAL A 3 0.27 8.49 5.81
N GLY A 4 -0.70 7.59 5.79
CA GLY A 4 -2.10 7.83 5.45
C GLY A 4 -2.47 7.47 4.01
N ASP A 5 -1.49 7.32 3.10
CA ASP A 5 -1.76 6.95 1.70
C ASP A 5 -2.30 5.53 1.57
N LEU A 6 -3.15 5.35 0.56
CA LEU A 6 -3.63 4.04 0.12
C LEU A 6 -2.71 3.47 -0.96
N VAL A 7 -2.28 2.23 -0.78
CA VAL A 7 -1.29 1.54 -1.59
C VAL A 7 -1.66 0.08 -1.85
N ARG A 8 -1.03 -0.52 -2.84
CA ARG A 8 -1.08 -1.94 -3.19
C ARG A 8 0.33 -2.51 -3.10
N VAL A 9 0.47 -3.78 -2.73
CA VAL A 9 1.79 -4.46 -2.59
C VAL A 9 2.37 -4.93 -3.94
N THR A 10 1.59 -4.86 -5.02
CA THR A 10 2.01 -5.09 -6.41
C THR A 10 1.04 -4.36 -7.37
N GLU A 11 1.46 -4.16 -8.63
CA GLU A 11 0.61 -3.58 -9.68
C GLU A 11 -0.64 -4.42 -9.96
N SER A 12 -0.51 -5.76 -9.89
CA SER A 12 -1.63 -6.70 -10.02
C SER A 12 -2.38 -6.95 -8.69
N GLY A 13 -2.00 -6.26 -7.61
CA GLY A 13 -2.60 -6.44 -6.30
C GLY A 13 -4.01 -5.86 -6.27
N ILE A 14 -5.00 -6.68 -5.96
CA ILE A 14 -6.39 -6.21 -5.79
C ILE A 14 -6.66 -5.62 -4.40
N SER A 15 -5.83 -5.99 -3.42
CA SER A 15 -5.98 -5.54 -2.02
C SER A 15 -5.34 -4.17 -1.83
N VAL A 16 -6.11 -3.26 -1.26
CA VAL A 16 -5.66 -1.92 -0.89
C VAL A 16 -5.32 -1.91 0.61
N PHE A 17 -4.19 -1.28 0.91
CA PHE A 17 -3.66 -1.13 2.25
C PHE A 17 -3.39 0.34 2.52
N ARG A 18 -3.38 0.74 3.79
CA ARG A 18 -3.03 2.09 4.22
C ARG A 18 -1.65 2.09 4.86
N ILE A 19 -0.80 3.06 4.50
CA ILE A 19 0.47 3.28 5.19
C ILE A 19 0.19 3.88 6.56
N VAL A 20 0.61 3.22 7.63
CA VAL A 20 0.48 3.72 9.02
C VAL A 20 1.78 4.28 9.58
N GLN A 21 2.93 3.85 9.05
CA GLN A 21 4.24 4.31 9.47
C GLN A 21 5.25 4.14 8.33
N ILE A 22 6.26 5.00 8.29
CA ILE A 22 7.42 4.87 7.39
C ILE A 22 8.68 4.92 8.24
N ASP A 23 9.55 3.95 8.05
CA ASP A 23 10.87 3.83 8.67
C ASP A 23 11.93 3.70 7.56
N GLY A 24 12.51 4.84 7.18
CA GLY A 24 13.45 4.92 6.07
C GLY A 24 12.86 4.42 4.75
N GLU A 25 13.35 3.27 4.27
CA GLU A 25 12.94 2.63 3.02
C GLU A 25 11.78 1.63 3.19
N GLN A 26 11.34 1.40 4.43
CA GLN A 26 10.24 0.50 4.75
C GLN A 26 8.98 1.28 5.14
N ALA A 27 7.83 0.78 4.74
CA ALA A 27 6.54 1.26 5.16
C ALA A 27 5.79 0.14 5.88
N PHE A 28 5.16 0.47 7.00
CA PHE A 28 4.23 -0.40 7.68
C PHE A 28 2.84 -0.12 7.14
N ILE A 29 2.16 -1.17 6.70
CA ILE A 29 0.84 -1.07 6.10
C ILE A 29 -0.20 -1.88 6.88
N GLU A 30 -1.42 -1.36 6.94
CA GLU A 30 -2.61 -2.01 7.46
C GLU A 30 -3.65 -2.23 6.37
N ALA A 31 -4.50 -3.25 6.47
CA ALA A 31 -5.62 -3.39 5.54
C ALA A 31 -6.59 -2.21 5.74
N SER A 32 -7.05 -1.57 4.66
CA SER A 32 -8.03 -0.48 4.76
C SER A 32 -9.37 -0.97 5.32
N GLU A 33 -9.69 -2.24 5.08
CA GLU A 33 -10.77 -2.97 5.71
C GLU A 33 -10.14 -4.17 6.41
N LEU A 34 -10.06 -4.11 7.74
CA LEU A 34 -9.63 -5.24 8.57
C LEU A 34 -10.86 -6.13 8.82
N PRO A 35 -11.08 -7.22 8.06
CA PRO A 35 -11.99 -8.25 8.56
C PRO A 35 -11.42 -8.75 9.88
N GLU A 36 -12.31 -8.97 10.85
CA GLU A 36 -11.96 -9.45 12.20
C GLU A 36 -11.12 -10.74 12.18
N ASP A 37 -11.19 -11.47 11.06
CA ASP A 37 -10.51 -12.72 10.75
C ASP A 37 -9.32 -12.59 9.78
N ALA A 38 -8.75 -11.39 9.60
CA ALA A 38 -7.62 -11.23 8.70
C ALA A 38 -6.44 -12.13 9.15
N PRO A 39 -5.95 -13.07 8.30
CA PRO A 39 -4.96 -14.08 8.72
C PRO A 39 -3.55 -13.50 8.93
N GLY A 40 -3.41 -12.18 8.83
CA GLY A 40 -2.15 -11.46 8.93
C GLY A 40 -2.07 -10.62 10.20
N ARG A 41 -0.87 -10.52 10.77
CA ARG A 41 -0.60 -9.60 11.88
C ARG A 41 -0.34 -8.21 11.30
N TYR A 42 -1.28 -7.31 11.51
CA TYR A 42 -1.16 -5.91 11.10
C TYR A 42 -0.65 -5.03 12.26
N PRO A 43 0.06 -3.94 11.94
CA PRO A 43 0.60 -3.60 10.63
C PRO A 43 1.81 -4.46 10.25
N PHE A 44 2.03 -4.72 8.96
CA PHE A 44 3.19 -5.48 8.50
C PHE A 44 4.17 -4.60 7.68
N PRO A 45 5.49 -4.83 7.80
CA PRO A 45 6.49 -4.05 7.07
C PRO A 45 6.61 -4.49 5.61
N VAL A 46 6.71 -3.52 4.70
CA VAL A 46 6.92 -3.71 3.25
C VAL A 46 7.88 -2.65 2.72
N PRO A 47 8.79 -2.98 1.79
CA PRO A 47 9.64 -1.97 1.15
C PRO A 47 8.80 -0.97 0.34
N LEU A 48 9.09 0.33 0.47
CA LEU A 48 8.43 1.39 -0.29
C LEU A 48 8.53 1.16 -1.81
N SER A 49 9.65 0.64 -2.28
CA SER A 49 9.87 0.31 -3.71
C SER A 49 8.93 -0.77 -4.26
N ARG A 50 8.26 -1.53 -3.39
CA ARG A 50 7.30 -2.56 -3.77
C ARG A 50 5.84 -2.05 -3.73
N LEU A 51 5.62 -0.90 -3.08
CA LEU A 51 4.29 -0.33 -2.96
C LEU A 51 3.95 0.46 -4.22
N VAL A 52 2.68 0.39 -4.62
CA VAL A 52 2.11 1.17 -5.73
C VAL A 52 0.93 1.98 -5.19
N PRO A 53 0.77 3.28 -5.51
CA PRO A 53 -0.39 4.05 -5.03
C PRO A 53 -1.69 3.45 -5.56
N ALA A 54 -2.70 3.28 -4.70
CA ALA A 54 -3.97 2.66 -5.09
C ALA A 54 -4.75 3.52 -6.11
N ASP A 55 -4.52 4.84 -6.10
CA ASP A 55 -5.10 5.83 -7.01
C ASP A 55 -4.36 5.94 -8.36
N ALA A 56 -3.15 5.38 -8.47
CA ALA A 56 -2.33 5.48 -9.68
C ALA A 56 -2.88 4.66 -10.87
N ALA A 57 -3.92 3.85 -10.67
CA ALA A 57 -4.58 3.11 -11.74
C ALA A 57 -5.33 4.02 -12.75
N GLU A 58 -5.50 5.32 -12.46
CA GLU A 58 -6.24 6.26 -13.32
C GLU A 58 -5.41 7.37 -13.98
N ARG A 59 -4.08 7.21 -14.12
CA ARG A 59 -3.33 8.05 -15.07
C ARG A 59 -3.06 7.30 -16.38
N PRO A 60 -3.91 7.46 -17.41
CA PRO A 60 -3.48 7.14 -18.76
C PRO A 60 -2.39 8.16 -19.15
N GLY A 61 -1.20 7.66 -19.50
CA GLY A 61 -0.22 8.37 -20.33
C GLY A 61 0.32 9.70 -19.80
N SER A 62 1.47 9.66 -19.15
CA SER A 62 2.52 10.65 -19.45
C SER A 62 3.54 9.92 -20.31
N GLY A 63 3.45 10.13 -21.62
CA GLY A 63 4.28 9.50 -22.63
C GLY A 63 4.17 10.33 -23.90
N GLU A 64 5.04 11.32 -23.93
CA GLU A 64 5.40 12.34 -24.92
C GLU A 64 5.19 12.01 -26.41
#